data_AF-G2I8S4-F1
#
_entry.id   AF-G2I8S4-F1
#
_cell.length_a   1.000
_cell.length_b   1.000
_cell.length_c   1.000
_cell.angle_alpha   90.00
_cell.angle_beta   90.00
_cell.angle_gamma   90.00
#
_symmetry.space_group_name_H-M   'P 1'
#
loop_
_entity.id
_entity.type
_entity.pdbx_description
1 polymer ?
#
loop_
_entity_poly.entity_id
_entity_poly.type
_entity_poly.pdbx_seq_one_letter_code
_entity_poly.pdbx_strand_id
1 'polypeptide(L)'
;MENVMSETDPAERAFADLCAEMTVLRRSVEALPQAWRDNRPPDYTEDLARVVKAMNAVGARMEAIEANPTLKMTPQAYGQGIRQAGISASQEMQAAFQKAIGEVQGERRVLANIIGQSRQQDRQNWWLLGVGLACLVVGIGLSPVLAYLLPSSIGTRVASFIVGEKDRWNSGAMMMAVSNPEGWQRVREDSQLVEANRDRIAACQKAASGQEKTQKPCVIIVSAEQE
;
A
#
# COMPACT_ATOMS: atom_id res chain seq x y z
N MET A 1 -103.40 -93.14 -70.05
CA MET A 1 -102.39 -93.04 -71.11
C MET A 1 -101.24 -92.24 -70.50
N GLU A 2 -100.36 -92.96 -69.77
CA GLU A 2 -98.98 -93.29 -70.21
C GLU A 2 -98.08 -92.05 -70.19
N ASN A 3 -97.22 -91.90 -69.16
CA ASN A 3 -95.78 -92.22 -69.13
C ASN A 3 -95.02 -91.41 -70.20
N VAL A 4 -94.01 -90.58 -69.90
CA VAL A 4 -92.65 -91.01 -69.54
C VAL A 4 -91.88 -89.80 -68.99
N MET A 5 -91.26 -89.97 -67.81
CA MET A 5 -90.12 -89.15 -67.38
C MET A 5 -88.96 -89.44 -68.33
N SER A 6 -88.60 -88.48 -69.20
CA SER A 6 -87.37 -88.58 -69.98
C SER A 6 -86.23 -88.01 -69.16
N GLU A 7 -85.42 -88.91 -68.63
CA GLU A 7 -84.15 -88.67 -67.96
C GLU A 7 -83.20 -87.97 -68.96
N THR A 8 -83.02 -86.65 -68.84
CA THR A 8 -82.04 -85.91 -69.66
C THR A 8 -80.65 -86.47 -69.40
N ASP A 9 -80.00 -86.99 -70.45
CA ASP A 9 -78.70 -87.67 -70.44
C ASP A 9 -77.66 -86.83 -69.67
N PRO A 10 -76.95 -87.42 -68.67
CA PRO A 10 -75.90 -86.70 -67.93
C PRO A 10 -74.84 -86.06 -68.83
N ALA A 11 -74.59 -86.61 -70.03
CA ALA A 11 -73.67 -86.01 -71.00
C ALA A 11 -74.19 -84.68 -71.56
N GLU A 12 -75.49 -84.55 -71.83
CA GLU A 12 -76.08 -83.29 -72.33
C GLU A 12 -76.03 -82.19 -71.25
N ARG A 13 -76.24 -82.53 -69.97
CA ARG A 13 -76.11 -81.55 -68.89
C ARG A 13 -74.68 -81.08 -68.72
N ALA A 14 -73.70 -81.99 -68.79
CA ALA A 14 -72.29 -81.62 -68.71
C ALA A 14 -71.87 -80.72 -69.89
N PHE A 15 -72.37 -80.97 -71.09
CA PHE A 15 -72.08 -80.12 -72.25
C PHE A 15 -72.76 -78.76 -72.16
N ALA A 16 -74.01 -78.70 -71.68
CA ALA A 16 -74.71 -77.45 -71.44
C ALA A 16 -74.01 -76.59 -70.37
N ASP A 17 -73.50 -77.22 -69.30
CA ASP A 17 -72.75 -76.53 -68.24
C ASP A 17 -71.40 -76.01 -68.76
N LEU A 18 -70.70 -76.81 -69.58
CA LEU A 18 -69.47 -76.36 -70.25
C LEU A 18 -69.73 -75.19 -71.21
N CYS A 19 -70.84 -75.21 -71.96
CA CYS A 19 -71.24 -74.09 -72.81
C CYS A 19 -71.58 -72.84 -71.99
N ALA A 20 -72.19 -72.99 -70.82
CA ALA A 20 -72.45 -71.90 -69.90
C ALA A 20 -71.14 -71.30 -69.34
N GLU A 21 -70.21 -72.14 -68.89
CA GLU A 21 -68.88 -71.71 -68.44
C GLU A 21 -68.07 -71.02 -69.55
N MET A 22 -68.08 -71.57 -70.77
CA MET A 22 -67.39 -70.97 -71.91
C MET A 22 -67.97 -69.61 -72.29
N THR A 23 -69.28 -69.42 -72.11
CA THR A 23 -69.93 -68.12 -72.30
C THR A 23 -69.53 -67.12 -71.23
N VAL A 24 -69.39 -67.56 -69.97
CA VAL A 24 -68.88 -66.71 -68.87
C VAL A 24 -67.40 -66.34 -69.12
N LEU A 25 -66.58 -67.29 -69.53
CA LEU A 25 -65.16 -67.08 -69.83
C LEU A 25 -64.98 -66.15 -71.04
N ARG A 26 -65.81 -66.31 -72.07
CA ARG A 26 -65.81 -65.42 -73.23
C ARG A 26 -66.18 -64.00 -72.82
N ARG A 27 -67.22 -63.85 -71.99
CA ARG A 27 -67.66 -62.54 -71.51
C ARG A 27 -66.63 -61.88 -70.59
N SER A 28 -65.89 -62.66 -69.79
CA SER A 28 -64.80 -62.12 -68.97
C SER A 28 -63.60 -61.70 -69.82
N VAL A 29 -63.24 -62.48 -70.84
CA VAL A 29 -62.19 -62.13 -71.81
C VAL A 29 -62.58 -60.92 -72.67
N GLU A 30 -63.84 -60.81 -73.07
CA GLU A 30 -64.36 -59.64 -73.80
C GLU A 30 -64.37 -58.38 -72.93
N ALA A 31 -64.48 -58.51 -71.60
CA ALA A 31 -64.42 -57.39 -70.65
C ALA A 31 -62.99 -56.98 -70.25
N LEU A 32 -61.98 -57.86 -70.41
CA LEU A 32 -60.59 -57.61 -70.01
C LEU A 32 -59.97 -56.33 -70.62
N PRO A 33 -60.13 -56.03 -71.93
CA PRO A 33 -59.57 -54.83 -72.53
C PRO A 33 -60.12 -53.52 -71.96
N GLN A 34 -61.32 -53.55 -71.39
CA GLN A 34 -61.90 -52.39 -70.71
C GLN A 34 -61.37 -52.27 -69.29
N ALA A 35 -61.34 -53.38 -68.54
CA ALA A 35 -60.74 -53.43 -67.20
C ALA A 35 -59.26 -53.00 -67.21
N TRP A 36 -58.50 -53.32 -68.27
CA TRP A 36 -57.09 -52.91 -68.41
C TRP A 36 -56.92 -51.42 -68.74
N ARG A 37 -57.91 -50.80 -69.41
CA ARG A 37 -57.93 -49.35 -69.63
C ARG A 37 -58.32 -48.60 -68.36
N ASP A 38 -59.30 -49.12 -67.62
CA ASP A 38 -59.81 -48.50 -66.39
C ASP A 38 -58.81 -48.60 -65.22
N ASN A 39 -57.96 -49.64 -65.21
CA ASN A 39 -56.95 -49.86 -64.17
C ASN A 39 -55.51 -49.59 -64.64
N ARG A 40 -55.31 -48.74 -65.66
CA ARG A 40 -53.95 -48.36 -66.10
C ARG A 40 -53.25 -47.56 -64.98
N PRO A 41 -52.01 -47.93 -64.59
CA PRO A 41 -51.23 -47.13 -63.64
C PRO A 41 -51.06 -45.68 -64.14
N PRO A 42 -51.12 -44.68 -63.26
CA PRO A 42 -50.83 -43.29 -63.63
C PRO A 42 -49.42 -43.17 -64.23
N ASP A 43 -49.27 -42.31 -65.25
CA ASP A 43 -47.95 -42.02 -65.82
C ASP A 43 -47.22 -41.00 -64.93
N TYR A 44 -46.26 -41.50 -64.14
CA TYR A 44 -45.46 -40.70 -63.21
C TYR A 44 -44.20 -40.10 -63.87
N THR A 45 -44.03 -40.21 -65.19
CA THR A 45 -42.80 -39.76 -65.87
C THR A 45 -42.54 -38.27 -65.65
N GLU A 46 -43.59 -37.44 -65.69
CA GLU A 46 -43.47 -36.00 -65.44
C GLU A 46 -43.09 -35.68 -63.99
N ASP A 47 -43.69 -36.38 -63.02
CA ASP A 47 -43.38 -36.21 -61.61
C ASP A 47 -41.96 -36.67 -61.29
N LEU A 48 -41.51 -37.79 -61.86
CA LEU A 48 -40.15 -38.28 -61.71
C LEU A 48 -39.15 -37.27 -62.29
N ALA A 49 -39.45 -36.69 -63.46
CA ALA A 49 -38.62 -35.64 -64.06
C ALA A 49 -38.55 -34.38 -63.18
N ARG A 50 -39.66 -34.02 -62.52
CA ARG A 50 -39.70 -32.91 -61.56
C ARG A 50 -38.83 -33.18 -60.33
N VAL A 51 -38.87 -34.41 -59.80
CA VAL A 51 -38.03 -34.84 -58.68
C VAL A 51 -36.55 -34.80 -59.05
N VAL A 52 -36.16 -35.35 -60.21
CA VAL A 52 -34.77 -35.31 -60.69
C VAL A 52 -34.28 -33.86 -60.84
N LYS A 53 -35.12 -32.98 -61.40
CA LYS A 53 -34.78 -31.55 -61.52
C LYS A 53 -34.58 -30.89 -60.15
N ALA A 54 -35.42 -31.23 -59.17
CA ALA A 54 -35.26 -30.73 -57.80
C ALA A 54 -33.96 -31.24 -57.16
N MET A 55 -33.61 -32.51 -57.34
CA MET A 55 -32.35 -33.06 -56.81
C MET A 55 -31.12 -32.40 -57.45
N ASN A 56 -31.15 -32.14 -58.76
CA ASN A 56 -30.07 -31.42 -59.44
C ASN A 56 -29.91 -29.98 -58.92
N ALA A 57 -31.03 -29.29 -58.65
CA ALA A 57 -31.00 -27.96 -58.06
C ALA A 57 -30.43 -27.97 -56.63
N VAL A 58 -30.72 -29.01 -55.85
CA VAL A 58 -30.12 -29.21 -54.51
C VAL A 58 -28.62 -29.47 -54.64
N GLY A 59 -28.20 -30.33 -55.57
CA GLY A 59 -26.77 -30.61 -55.83
C GLY A 59 -25.98 -29.35 -56.19
N ALA A 60 -26.49 -28.54 -57.12
CA ALA A 60 -25.86 -27.28 -57.50
C ALA A 60 -25.76 -26.27 -56.34
N ARG A 61 -26.76 -26.23 -55.46
CA ARG A 61 -26.70 -25.39 -54.24
C ARG A 61 -25.68 -25.91 -53.24
N MET A 62 -25.56 -27.23 -53.08
CA MET A 62 -24.58 -27.85 -52.20
C MET A 62 -23.15 -27.54 -52.66
N GLU A 63 -22.90 -27.63 -53.97
CA GLU A 63 -21.61 -27.28 -54.59
C GLU A 63 -21.27 -25.79 -54.38
N ALA A 64 -22.25 -24.90 -54.54
CA ALA A 64 -22.07 -23.47 -54.27
C ALA A 64 -21.80 -23.17 -52.78
N ILE A 65 -22.39 -23.96 -51.87
CA ILE A 65 -22.11 -23.89 -50.43
C ILE A 65 -20.68 -24.37 -50.16
N GLU A 66 -20.27 -25.51 -50.71
CA GLU A 66 -18.91 -26.07 -50.53
C GLU A 66 -17.82 -25.16 -51.12
N ALA A 67 -18.12 -24.45 -52.20
CA ALA A 67 -17.22 -23.44 -52.78
C ALA A 67 -17.02 -22.20 -51.89
N ASN A 68 -17.85 -21.99 -50.86
CA ASN A 68 -17.75 -20.82 -50.00
C ASN A 68 -16.54 -20.95 -49.03
N PRO A 69 -15.58 -20.01 -49.05
CA PRO A 69 -14.41 -20.03 -48.18
C PRO A 69 -14.71 -20.00 -46.67
N THR A 70 -15.94 -19.63 -46.25
CA THR A 70 -16.33 -19.72 -44.83
C THR A 70 -16.34 -21.15 -44.29
N LEU A 71 -16.54 -22.17 -45.13
CA LEU A 71 -16.44 -23.59 -44.73
C LEU A 71 -15.00 -24.11 -44.65
N LYS A 72 -14.05 -23.43 -45.31
CA LYS A 72 -12.61 -23.76 -45.22
C LYS A 72 -11.97 -23.23 -43.94
N MET A 73 -12.59 -22.23 -43.31
CA MET A 73 -12.23 -21.79 -41.96
C MET A 73 -12.82 -22.76 -40.95
N THR A 74 -12.04 -23.76 -40.56
CA THR A 74 -12.47 -24.75 -39.56
C THR A 74 -12.74 -24.06 -38.21
N PRO A 75 -13.69 -24.55 -37.40
CA PRO A 75 -13.92 -24.02 -36.04
C PRO A 75 -12.63 -24.06 -35.18
N GLN A 76 -11.69 -24.94 -35.50
CA GLN A 76 -10.34 -24.97 -34.91
C GLN A 76 -9.52 -23.71 -35.23
N ALA A 77 -9.59 -23.17 -36.46
CA ALA A 77 -8.90 -21.93 -36.83
C ALA A 77 -9.44 -20.71 -36.08
N TYR A 78 -10.77 -20.60 -35.94
CA TYR A 78 -11.39 -19.58 -35.08
C TYR A 78 -10.97 -19.75 -33.61
N GLY A 79 -10.95 -20.99 -33.10
CA GLY A 79 -10.49 -21.29 -31.74
C GLY A 79 -9.02 -20.90 -31.51
N GLN A 80 -8.15 -21.08 -32.51
CA GLN A 80 -6.75 -20.65 -32.44
C GLN A 80 -6.63 -19.12 -32.46
N GLY A 81 -7.36 -18.43 -33.33
CA GLY A 81 -7.39 -16.97 -33.37
C GLY A 81 -7.88 -16.35 -32.05
N ILE A 82 -8.95 -16.90 -31.47
CA ILE A 82 -9.48 -16.47 -30.16
C ILE A 82 -8.47 -16.74 -29.03
N ARG A 83 -7.82 -17.91 -29.01
CA ARG A 83 -6.78 -18.20 -28.00
C ARG A 83 -5.61 -17.24 -28.13
N GLN A 84 -5.17 -16.94 -29.35
CA GLN A 84 -4.02 -16.07 -29.57
C GLN A 84 -4.35 -14.62 -29.20
N ALA A 85 -5.52 -14.13 -29.58
CA ALA A 85 -6.03 -12.82 -29.15
C ALA A 85 -6.24 -12.75 -27.62
N GLY A 86 -6.70 -13.85 -27.01
CA GLY A 86 -6.85 -13.97 -25.56
C GLY A 86 -5.51 -13.95 -24.82
N ILE A 87 -4.49 -14.65 -25.34
CA ILE A 87 -3.12 -14.65 -24.79
C ILE A 87 -2.52 -13.24 -24.90
N SER A 88 -2.62 -12.59 -26.06
CA SER A 88 -2.07 -11.23 -26.23
C SER A 88 -2.77 -10.21 -25.33
N ALA A 89 -4.11 -10.26 -25.25
CA ALA A 89 -4.87 -9.39 -24.35
C ALA A 89 -4.53 -9.65 -22.87
N SER A 90 -4.33 -10.90 -22.48
CA SER A 90 -3.93 -11.26 -21.12
C SER A 90 -2.52 -10.77 -20.79
N GLN A 91 -1.58 -10.86 -21.74
CA GLN A 91 -0.21 -10.35 -21.56
C GLN A 91 -0.19 -8.83 -21.42
N GLU A 92 -0.95 -8.11 -22.25
CA GLU A 92 -1.08 -6.66 -22.15
C GLU A 92 -1.70 -6.24 -20.81
N MET A 93 -2.74 -6.94 -20.37
CA MET A 93 -3.37 -6.73 -19.08
C MET A 93 -2.41 -7.03 -17.91
N GLN A 94 -1.64 -8.11 -17.98
CA GLN A 94 -0.61 -8.44 -16.98
C GLN A 94 0.47 -7.36 -16.91
N ALA A 95 0.94 -6.86 -18.05
CA ALA A 95 1.94 -5.78 -18.09
C ALA A 95 1.37 -4.48 -17.49
N ALA A 96 0.12 -4.13 -17.81
CA ALA A 96 -0.55 -2.98 -17.23
C ALA A 96 -0.74 -3.13 -15.71
N PHE A 97 -1.14 -4.31 -15.23
CA PHE A 97 -1.26 -4.58 -13.80
C PHE A 97 0.10 -4.54 -13.09
N GLN A 98 1.15 -5.12 -13.65
CA GLN A 98 2.49 -5.07 -13.06
C GLN A 98 3.00 -3.62 -12.98
N LYS A 99 2.76 -2.82 -14.01
CA LYS A 99 3.11 -1.40 -14.02
C LYS A 99 2.34 -0.64 -12.94
N ALA A 100 1.03 -0.81 -12.86
CA ALA A 100 0.19 -0.18 -11.85
C ALA A 100 0.58 -0.61 -10.42
N ILE A 101 0.85 -1.90 -10.20
CA ILE A 101 1.34 -2.42 -8.91
C ILE A 101 2.71 -1.79 -8.58
N GLY A 102 3.60 -1.67 -9.56
CA GLY A 102 4.90 -1.03 -9.40
C GLY A 102 4.79 0.45 -9.01
N GLU A 103 3.93 1.19 -9.69
CA GLU A 103 3.64 2.61 -9.39
C GLU A 103 3.05 2.77 -7.98
N VAL A 104 2.04 1.97 -7.62
CA VAL A 104 1.43 1.98 -6.28
C VAL A 104 2.44 1.60 -5.19
N GLN A 105 3.30 0.60 -5.43
CA GLN A 105 4.35 0.24 -4.47
C GLN A 105 5.41 1.34 -4.34
N GLY A 106 5.73 2.04 -5.44
CA GLY A 106 6.61 3.20 -5.44
C GLY A 106 6.04 4.34 -4.59
N GLU A 107 4.79 4.73 -4.82
CA GLU A 107 4.10 5.75 -4.04
C GLU A 107 3.96 5.36 -2.56
N ARG A 108 3.62 4.09 -2.27
CA ARG A 108 3.57 3.59 -0.88
C ARG A 108 4.94 3.67 -0.21
N ARG A 109 6.04 3.39 -0.90
CA ARG A 109 7.39 3.54 -0.34
C ARG A 109 7.72 4.99 -0.05
N VAL A 110 7.39 5.91 -0.95
CA VAL A 110 7.55 7.36 -0.72
C VAL A 110 6.74 7.81 0.49
N LEU A 111 5.47 7.41 0.57
CA LEU A 111 4.59 7.76 1.68
C LEU A 111 5.02 7.13 3.00
N ALA A 112 5.47 5.87 2.99
CA ALA A 112 6.03 5.20 4.17
C ALA A 112 7.35 5.84 4.63
N ASN A 113 8.17 6.32 3.71
CA ASN A 113 9.39 7.04 4.04
C ASN A 113 9.07 8.40 4.67
N ILE A 114 8.10 9.15 4.13
CA ILE A 114 7.65 10.44 4.68
C ILE A 114 7.00 10.25 6.06
N ILE A 115 6.08 9.29 6.21
CA ILE A 115 5.37 9.03 7.47
C ILE A 115 6.32 8.45 8.54
N GLY A 116 7.20 7.54 8.13
CA GLY A 116 8.20 6.91 9.00
C GLY A 116 9.21 7.91 9.54
N GLN A 117 9.70 8.82 8.69
CA GLN A 117 10.62 9.87 9.12
C GLN A 117 9.94 10.91 10.02
N SER A 118 8.73 11.38 9.67
CA SER A 118 8.01 12.39 10.45
C SER A 118 7.73 11.94 11.89
N ARG A 119 7.16 10.75 12.08
CA ARG A 119 6.77 10.28 13.43
C ARG A 119 7.97 9.97 14.32
N GLN A 120 9.05 9.46 13.74
CA GLN A 120 10.26 9.15 14.49
C GLN A 120 10.98 10.44 14.91
N GLN A 121 11.01 11.44 14.03
CA GLN A 121 11.71 12.70 14.28
C GLN A 121 11.03 13.55 15.36
N ASP A 122 9.70 13.64 15.36
CA ASP A 122 8.97 14.39 16.40
C ASP A 122 9.11 13.71 17.77
N ARG A 123 9.02 12.38 17.82
CA ARG A 123 9.19 11.61 19.07
C ARG A 123 10.61 11.73 19.61
N GLN A 124 11.61 11.67 18.72
CA GLN A 124 13.01 11.80 19.09
C GLN A 124 13.32 13.22 19.55
N ASN A 125 12.81 14.24 18.87
CA ASN A 125 13.01 15.63 19.27
C ASN A 125 12.34 15.94 20.62
N TRP A 126 11.13 15.43 20.85
CA TRP A 126 10.45 15.58 22.13
C TRP A 126 11.19 14.88 23.28
N TRP A 127 11.75 13.70 23.03
CA TRP A 127 12.63 13.02 23.99
C TRP A 127 13.91 13.79 24.27
N LEU A 128 14.57 14.32 23.22
CA LEU A 128 15.78 15.14 23.38
C LEU A 128 15.50 16.42 24.16
N LEU A 129 14.38 17.10 23.89
CA LEU A 129 13.93 18.26 24.65
C LEU A 129 13.62 17.89 26.11
N GLY A 130 12.93 16.77 26.33
CA GLY A 130 12.63 16.28 27.68
C GLY A 130 13.89 15.95 28.48
N VAL A 131 14.84 15.23 27.88
CA VAL A 131 16.14 14.93 28.50
C VAL A 131 16.95 16.20 28.72
N GLY A 132 17.00 17.10 27.76
CA GLY A 132 17.71 18.38 27.88
C GLY A 132 17.16 19.23 29.03
N LEU A 133 15.83 19.34 29.15
CA LEU A 133 15.18 20.05 30.24
C LEU A 133 15.45 19.37 31.59
N ALA A 134 15.36 18.03 31.65
CA ALA A 134 15.64 17.29 32.87
C ALA A 134 17.10 17.47 33.33
N CYS A 135 18.06 17.36 32.42
CA CYS A 135 19.48 17.62 32.71
C CYS A 135 19.73 19.06 33.16
N LEU A 136 19.03 20.05 32.59
CA LEU A 136 19.13 21.44 33.00
C LEU A 136 18.61 21.64 34.42
N VAL A 137 17.43 21.10 34.75
CA VAL A 137 16.84 21.20 36.09
C VAL A 137 17.73 20.51 37.12
N VAL A 138 18.22 19.31 36.82
CA VAL A 138 19.14 18.58 37.69
C VAL A 138 20.47 19.33 37.84
N GLY A 139 21.03 19.86 36.76
CA GLY A 139 22.30 20.60 36.79
C GLY A 139 22.22 21.86 37.64
N ILE A 140 21.15 22.65 37.51
CA ILE A 140 20.93 23.84 38.33
C ILE A 140 20.74 23.46 39.80
N GLY A 141 19.96 22.41 40.09
CA GLY A 141 19.73 21.95 41.47
C GLY A 141 20.97 21.36 42.13
N LEU A 142 21.81 20.64 41.38
CA LEU A 142 23.03 20.01 41.91
C LEU A 142 24.20 21.00 42.04
N SER A 143 24.21 22.08 41.25
CA SER A 143 25.27 23.10 41.24
C SER A 143 25.63 23.66 42.63
N PRO A 144 24.69 24.14 43.47
CA PRO A 144 25.03 24.66 44.79
C PRO A 144 25.54 23.58 45.75
N VAL A 145 25.07 22.33 45.63
CA VAL A 145 25.56 21.20 46.43
C VAL A 145 27.00 20.88 46.07
N LEU A 146 27.33 20.85 44.77
CA LEU A 146 28.70 20.68 44.30
C LEU A 146 29.59 21.83 44.76
N ALA A 147 29.10 23.07 44.72
CA ALA A 147 29.84 24.23 45.17
C ALA A 147 30.22 24.16 46.66
N TYR A 148 29.35 23.59 47.50
CA TYR A 148 29.61 23.40 48.92
C TYR A 148 30.65 22.31 49.22
N LEU A 149 30.73 21.27 48.38
CA LEU A 149 31.66 20.15 48.54
C LEU A 149 33.07 20.46 48.00
N LEU A 150 33.24 21.54 47.24
CA LEU A 150 34.53 21.90 46.65
C LEU A 150 35.55 22.33 47.74
N PRO A 151 36.83 21.92 47.61
CA PRO A 151 37.89 22.46 48.44
C PRO A 151 37.94 23.99 48.39
N SER A 152 38.22 24.64 49.52
CA SER A 152 38.16 26.10 49.67
C SER A 152 39.01 26.87 48.64
N SER A 153 40.14 26.30 48.20
CA SER A 153 41.01 26.87 47.16
C SER A 153 40.34 26.97 45.78
N ILE A 154 39.47 26.01 45.44
CA ILE A 154 38.73 25.95 44.18
C ILE A 154 37.40 26.71 44.33
N GLY A 155 36.69 26.50 45.44
CA GLY A 155 35.39 27.15 45.71
C GLY A 155 35.49 28.68 45.68
N THR A 156 36.52 29.26 46.27
CA THR A 156 36.73 30.72 46.24
C THR A 156 37.11 31.27 44.86
N ARG A 157 37.71 30.46 43.98
CA ARG A 157 37.97 30.83 42.58
C ARG A 157 36.68 30.80 41.76
N VAL A 158 35.82 29.81 42.00
CA VAL A 158 34.49 29.73 41.39
C VAL A 158 33.62 30.89 41.88
N ALA A 159 33.63 31.19 43.19
CA ALA A 159 32.91 32.32 43.75
C ALA A 159 33.37 33.66 43.14
N SER A 160 34.68 33.90 43.01
CA SER A 160 35.16 35.12 42.34
C SER A 160 34.72 35.21 40.89
N PHE A 161 34.69 34.08 40.18
CA PHE A 161 34.19 34.04 38.80
C PHE A 161 32.69 34.36 38.71
N ILE A 162 31.88 33.84 39.64
CA ILE A 162 30.43 34.11 39.70
C ILE A 162 30.15 35.58 40.06
N VAL A 163 30.91 36.15 41.00
CA VAL A 163 30.80 37.56 41.40
C VAL A 163 31.24 38.49 40.26
N GLY A 164 32.16 38.04 39.39
CA GLY A 164 32.54 38.75 38.16
C GLY A 164 33.52 39.91 38.36
N GLU A 165 34.18 39.98 39.51
CA GLU A 165 35.18 41.00 39.82
C GLU A 165 36.57 40.65 39.26
N LYS A 166 37.45 41.65 39.17
CA LYS A 166 38.77 41.53 38.50
C LYS A 166 39.68 40.46 39.12
N ASP A 167 39.55 40.24 40.42
CA ASP A 167 40.32 39.27 41.17
C ASP A 167 39.57 38.82 42.44
N ARG A 168 40.15 37.84 43.14
CA ARG A 168 39.56 37.23 44.34
C ARG A 168 39.45 38.21 45.52
N TRP A 169 40.35 39.17 45.63
CA TRP A 169 40.32 40.20 46.66
C TRP A 169 39.18 41.17 46.40
N ASN A 170 39.06 41.69 45.18
CA ASN A 170 37.94 42.55 44.77
C ASN A 170 36.58 41.85 44.92
N SER A 171 36.52 40.55 44.58
CA SER A 171 35.31 39.75 44.80
C SER A 171 34.94 39.67 46.28
N GLY A 172 35.92 39.44 47.16
CA GLY A 172 35.72 39.41 48.61
C GLY A 172 35.27 40.77 49.16
N ALA A 173 35.89 41.86 48.69
CA ALA A 173 35.49 43.22 49.03
C ALA A 173 34.04 43.51 48.61
N MET A 174 33.65 43.14 47.40
CA MET A 174 32.27 43.29 46.92
C MET A 174 31.28 42.48 47.76
N MET A 175 31.60 41.22 48.07
CA MET A 175 30.73 40.38 48.90
C MET A 175 30.56 40.95 50.32
N MET A 176 31.63 41.45 50.94
CA MET A 176 31.57 42.10 52.24
C MET A 176 30.74 43.40 52.18
N ALA A 177 30.94 44.22 51.14
CA ALA A 177 30.21 45.47 50.94
C ALA A 177 28.71 45.25 50.72
N VAL A 178 28.32 44.24 49.93
CA VAL A 178 26.91 43.93 49.64
C VAL A 178 26.22 43.30 50.85
N SER A 179 26.93 42.46 51.61
CA SER A 179 26.38 41.79 52.80
C SER A 179 26.19 42.75 53.98
N ASN A 180 27.17 43.62 54.23
CA ASN A 180 27.11 44.61 55.31
C ASN A 180 27.89 45.88 54.92
N PRO A 181 27.22 46.89 54.34
CA PRO A 181 27.85 48.12 53.90
C PRO A 181 28.56 48.89 55.03
N GLU A 182 27.92 49.01 56.19
CA GLU A 182 28.48 49.72 57.36
C GLU A 182 29.67 48.96 57.97
N GLY A 183 29.61 47.63 57.97
CA GLY A 183 30.73 46.78 58.38
C GLY A 183 31.92 46.95 57.44
N TRP A 184 31.67 46.95 56.13
CA TRP A 184 32.73 47.16 55.13
C TRP A 184 33.34 48.56 55.21
N GLN A 185 32.52 49.58 55.42
CA GLN A 185 32.99 50.95 55.61
C GLN A 185 33.98 51.05 56.76
N ARG A 186 33.65 50.48 57.93
CA ARG A 186 34.58 50.41 59.08
C ARG A 186 35.89 49.70 58.75
N VAL A 187 35.83 48.57 58.05
CA VAL A 187 37.04 47.86 57.61
C VAL A 187 37.91 48.74 56.71
N ARG A 188 37.31 49.54 55.81
CA ARG A 188 38.06 50.47 54.96
C ARG A 188 38.68 51.60 55.76
N GLU A 189 37.93 52.22 56.67
CA GLU A 189 38.39 53.30 57.55
C GLU A 189 39.55 52.82 58.43
N ASP A 190 39.41 51.66 59.07
CA ASP A 190 40.47 51.03 59.87
C ASP A 190 41.71 50.74 59.00
N SER A 191 41.51 50.24 57.77
CA SER A 191 42.60 49.96 56.83
C SER A 191 43.33 51.24 56.40
N GLN A 192 42.61 52.33 56.17
CA GLN A 192 43.20 53.64 55.84
C GLN A 192 44.00 54.19 57.01
N LEU A 193 43.48 54.08 58.24
CA LEU A 193 44.19 54.49 59.45
C LEU A 193 45.49 53.70 59.63
N VAL A 194 45.44 52.37 59.42
CA VAL A 194 46.62 51.51 59.51
C VAL A 194 47.63 51.84 58.40
N GLU A 195 47.20 52.05 57.16
CA GLU A 195 48.10 52.37 56.06
C GLU A 195 48.78 53.73 56.25
N ALA A 196 48.03 54.75 56.70
CA ALA A 196 48.58 56.06 57.02
C ALA A 196 49.61 56.04 58.16
N ASN A 197 49.56 55.01 59.01
CA ASN A 197 50.45 54.83 60.16
C ASN A 197 51.38 53.61 60.03
N ARG A 198 51.49 53.02 58.84
CA ARG A 198 52.09 51.68 58.63
C ARG A 198 53.49 51.56 59.21
N ASP A 199 54.37 52.52 58.92
CA ASP A 199 55.76 52.51 59.39
C ASP A 199 55.86 52.67 60.92
N ARG A 200 54.99 53.50 61.50
CA ARG A 200 54.92 53.72 62.96
C ARG A 200 54.42 52.48 63.66
N ILE A 201 53.37 51.86 63.14
CA ILE A 201 52.82 50.60 63.66
C ILE A 201 53.89 49.50 63.58
N ALA A 202 54.62 49.40 62.46
CA ALA A 202 55.71 48.44 62.31
C ALA A 202 56.86 48.67 63.32
N ALA A 203 57.27 49.92 63.53
CA ALA A 203 58.28 50.27 64.54
C ALA A 203 57.82 49.93 65.96
N CYS A 204 56.56 50.22 66.27
CA CYS A 204 55.92 49.86 67.52
C CYS A 204 55.87 48.36 67.76
N GLN A 205 55.53 47.56 66.75
CA GLN A 205 55.53 46.10 66.84
C GLN A 205 56.93 45.52 67.07
N LYS A 206 57.98 46.13 66.50
CA LYS A 206 59.38 45.75 66.76
C LYS A 206 59.81 46.05 68.20
N ALA A 207 59.45 47.23 68.71
CA ALA A 207 59.72 47.59 70.10
C ALA A 207 58.94 46.68 71.08
N ALA A 208 57.68 46.35 70.77
CA ALA A 208 56.85 45.45 71.57
C ALA A 208 57.34 43.99 71.55
N SER A 209 57.90 43.52 70.43
CA SER A 209 58.44 42.16 70.30
C SER A 209 59.82 41.97 70.95
N GLY A 210 60.35 43.01 71.64
CA GLY A 210 61.63 42.95 72.34
C GLY A 210 62.86 43.07 71.44
N GLN A 211 62.67 43.40 70.15
CA GLN A 211 63.77 43.65 69.22
C GLN A 211 64.46 45.00 69.50
N GLU A 212 63.81 45.90 70.25
CA GLU A 212 64.42 47.10 70.82
C GLU A 212 64.37 47.04 72.37
N LYS A 213 65.42 47.56 73.02
CA LYS A 213 65.57 47.52 74.49
C LYS A 213 64.70 48.54 75.24
N THR A 214 63.95 49.39 74.55
CA THR A 214 63.21 50.50 75.15
C THR A 214 61.79 50.55 74.59
N GLN A 215 60.78 50.38 75.46
CA GLN A 215 59.37 50.60 75.11
C GLN A 215 59.15 52.08 74.82
N LYS A 216 58.62 52.40 73.63
CA LYS A 216 58.27 53.75 73.20
C LYS A 216 56.75 53.88 73.08
N PRO A 217 56.16 55.04 73.41
CA PRO A 217 54.73 55.27 73.21
C PRO A 217 54.40 55.25 71.71
N CYS A 218 53.31 54.57 71.36
CA CYS A 218 52.83 54.48 69.99
C CYS A 218 51.82 55.58 69.72
N VAL A 219 52.23 56.57 68.92
CA VAL A 219 51.37 57.69 68.52
C VAL A 219 50.81 57.41 67.13
N ILE A 220 49.50 57.23 67.07
CA ILE A 220 48.75 57.11 65.81
C ILE A 220 48.32 58.51 65.39
N ILE A 221 48.52 58.85 64.12
CA ILE A 221 48.02 60.08 63.51
C ILE A 221 46.66 59.77 62.93
N VAL A 222 45.64 60.46 63.43
CA VAL A 222 44.29 60.45 62.85
C VAL A 222 44.14 61.73 62.05
N SER A 223 44.07 61.61 60.73
CA SER A 223 43.77 62.73 59.85
C SER A 223 42.29 63.09 59.98
N ALA A 224 41.96 64.38 60.04
CA ALA A 224 40.58 64.82 59.94
C ALA A 224 40.06 64.51 58.53
N GLU A 225 38.88 63.90 58.44
CA GLU A 225 38.20 63.58 57.19
C GLU A 225 37.98 64.87 56.39
N GLN A 226 38.50 64.94 55.17
CA GLN A 226 38.18 66.03 54.24
C GLN A 226 36.82 65.70 53.64
N GLU A 227 35.81 66.53 53.94
CA GLU A 227 34.47 66.53 53.31
C GLU A 227 34.54 66.48 51.77
#